data_AF-A0A0V0Q335-F1
#
_entry.id   AF-A0A0V0Q335-F1
#
_cell.length_a   1.000
_cell.length_b   1.000
_cell.length_c   1.000
_cell.angle_alpha   90.00
_cell.angle_beta   90.00
_cell.angle_gamma   90.00
#
_symmetry.space_group_name_H-M   'P 1'
#
loop_
_entity.id
_entity.type
_entity.pdbx_description
1 polymer ?
#
loop_
_entity_poly.entity_id
_entity_poly.type
_entity_poly.pdbx_seq_one_letter_code
_entity_poly.pdbx_strand_id
1 'polypeptide(L)'
;MRDRIKAVAEANNRSMNAEIVATLEEKYPAPKPESRLISRLHHLIDIFDDTVMSDKLSNERREHMLSLFKDSIVDVIDRMTEDELARVRAETSFPGELDQFEDWPPQRWRSGGTGDAMGGRS
;
A
#
# COMPACT_ATOMS: atom_id res chain seq x y z
N MET A 1 28.38 25.44 -4.25
CA MET A 1 27.07 24.74 -4.45
C MET A 1 26.38 25.25 -5.72
N ARG A 2 26.08 26.56 -5.81
CA ARG A 2 25.46 27.22 -6.96
C ARG A 2 26.17 26.99 -8.30
N ASP A 3 27.50 27.12 -8.33
CA ASP A 3 28.26 26.98 -9.57
C ASP A 3 28.20 25.57 -10.15
N ARG A 4 28.07 24.56 -9.28
CA ARG A 4 27.87 23.17 -9.70
C ARG A 4 26.51 22.98 -10.37
N ILE A 5 25.45 23.61 -9.84
CA ILE A 5 24.11 23.55 -10.42
C ILE A 5 24.09 24.30 -11.78
N LYS A 6 24.78 25.44 -11.86
CA LYS A 6 24.91 26.21 -13.11
C LYS A 6 25.59 25.41 -14.22
N ALA A 7 26.70 24.74 -13.91
CA ALA A 7 27.43 23.93 -14.87
C ALA A 7 26.58 22.76 -15.44
N VAL A 8 25.80 22.09 -14.58
CA VAL A 8 24.90 21.00 -15.01
C VAL A 8 23.73 21.55 -15.83
N ALA A 9 23.13 22.66 -15.40
CA ALA A 9 22.03 23.30 -16.13
C ALA A 9 22.46 23.74 -17.55
N GLU A 10 23.65 24.32 -17.68
CA GLU A 10 24.24 24.69 -18.97
C GLU A 10 24.49 23.46 -19.86
N ALA A 11 25.04 22.38 -19.30
CA ALA A 11 25.24 21.12 -20.03
C ALA A 11 23.91 20.50 -20.51
N ASN A 12 22.84 20.68 -19.73
CA ASN A 12 21.49 20.17 -20.03
C ASN A 12 20.63 21.14 -20.87
N ASN A 13 21.18 22.28 -21.33
CA ASN A 13 20.44 23.34 -22.04
C ASN A 13 19.18 23.81 -21.29
N ARG A 14 19.27 23.88 -19.95
CA ARG A 14 18.19 24.30 -19.05
C ARG A 14 18.58 25.56 -18.31
N SER A 15 17.59 26.35 -17.91
CA SER A 15 17.83 27.37 -16.89
C SER A 15 18.17 26.69 -15.56
N MET A 16 18.87 27.40 -14.68
CA MET A 16 19.21 26.87 -13.35
C MET A 16 17.96 26.44 -12.57
N ASN A 17 16.84 27.16 -12.71
CA ASN A 17 15.56 26.79 -12.08
C ASN A 17 14.97 25.53 -12.72
N ALA A 18 15.03 25.41 -14.05
CA ALA A 18 14.54 24.22 -14.75
C ALA A 18 15.36 22.97 -14.39
N GLU A 19 16.66 23.11 -14.15
CA GLU A 19 17.52 22.02 -13.69
C GLU A 19 17.21 21.59 -12.25
N ILE A 20 16.96 22.56 -11.35
CA ILE A 20 16.54 22.27 -9.98
C ILE A 20 15.20 21.51 -9.99
N VAL A 21 14.22 22.01 -10.74
CA VAL A 21 12.89 21.36 -10.84
C VAL A 21 13.03 19.97 -11.43
N ALA A 22 13.74 19.80 -12.55
CA ALA A 22 13.91 18.49 -13.17
C ALA A 22 14.60 17.47 -12.24
N THR A 23 15.64 17.89 -11.51
CA THR A 23 16.32 17.02 -10.54
C THR A 23 15.40 16.66 -9.37
N LEU A 24 14.57 17.61 -8.93
CA LEU A 24 13.59 17.37 -7.87
C LEU A 24 12.48 16.43 -8.33
N GLU A 25 11.96 16.60 -9.55
CA GLU A 25 10.92 15.71 -10.11
C GLU A 25 11.45 14.29 -10.36
N GLU A 26 12.72 14.16 -10.75
CA GLU A 26 13.38 12.86 -10.93
C GLU A 26 13.56 12.12 -9.59
N LYS A 27 14.01 12.84 -8.54
CA LYS A 27 14.26 12.23 -7.22
C LYS A 27 13.03 12.13 -6.34
N TYR A 28 12.08 13.04 -6.52
CA TYR A 28 10.86 13.20 -5.74
C TYR A 28 9.68 13.39 -6.71
N PRO A 29 9.31 12.33 -7.46
CA PRO A 29 8.16 12.41 -8.35
C PRO A 29 6.91 12.80 -7.55
N ALA A 30 6.04 13.59 -8.15
CA ALA A 30 4.78 13.97 -7.50
C ALA A 30 4.03 12.71 -7.04
N PRO A 31 3.47 12.69 -5.82
CA PRO A 31 2.70 11.55 -5.34
C PRO A 31 1.59 11.27 -6.35
N LYS A 32 1.58 10.05 -6.90
CA LYS A 32 0.51 9.64 -7.81
C LYS A 32 -0.83 9.84 -7.08
N PRO A 33 -1.87 10.36 -7.74
CA PRO A 33 -3.19 10.46 -7.11
C PRO A 33 -3.56 9.10 -6.55
N GLU A 34 -3.97 9.07 -5.29
CA GLU A 34 -4.27 7.84 -4.58
C GLU A 34 -5.37 7.09 -5.34
N SER A 35 -5.11 5.80 -5.59
CA SER A 35 -6.07 4.96 -6.29
C SER A 35 -7.32 4.79 -5.44
N ARG A 36 -8.49 4.89 -6.08
CA ARG A 36 -9.78 4.63 -5.40
C ARG A 36 -9.81 3.27 -4.71
N LEU A 37 -9.09 2.28 -5.25
CA LEU A 37 -9.00 0.95 -4.66
C LEU A 37 -8.13 0.94 -3.40
N ILE A 38 -7.02 1.69 -3.39
CA ILE A 38 -6.16 1.86 -2.20
C ILE A 38 -6.94 2.54 -1.08
N SER A 39 -7.59 3.68 -1.37
CA SER A 39 -8.40 4.37 -0.37
C SER A 39 -9.55 3.51 0.16
N ARG A 40 -10.17 2.69 -0.71
CA ARG A 40 -11.22 1.74 -0.28
C ARG A 40 -10.65 0.66 0.65
N LEU A 41 -9.45 0.17 0.38
CA LEU A 41 -8.82 -0.83 1.24
C LEU A 41 -8.51 -0.27 2.63
N HIS A 42 -7.92 0.92 2.71
CA HIS A 42 -7.66 1.58 3.99
C HIS A 42 -8.94 1.81 4.77
N HIS A 43 -10.00 2.30 4.10
CA HIS A 43 -11.28 2.48 4.76
C HIS A 43 -11.90 1.18 5.29
N LEU A 44 -11.74 0.06 4.56
CA LEU A 44 -12.15 -1.24 5.07
C LEU A 44 -11.37 -1.57 6.37
N ILE A 45 -10.05 -1.45 6.34
CA ILE A 45 -9.20 -1.74 7.50
C ILE A 45 -9.58 -0.86 8.70
N ASP A 46 -9.85 0.43 8.49
CA ASP A 46 -10.28 1.33 9.57
C ASP A 46 -11.64 0.91 10.18
N ILE A 47 -12.60 0.50 9.34
CA ILE A 47 -13.92 0.03 9.82
C ILE A 47 -13.81 -1.26 10.62
N PHE A 48 -12.81 -2.09 10.32
CA PHE A 48 -12.61 -3.37 10.99
C PHE A 48 -12.47 -3.20 12.50
N ASP A 49 -11.59 -2.29 12.92
CA ASP A 49 -11.30 -2.03 14.33
C ASP A 49 -12.52 -1.46 15.05
N ASP A 50 -13.23 -0.52 14.42
CA ASP A 50 -14.38 0.15 15.04
C ASP A 50 -15.63 -0.74 15.12
N THR A 51 -15.84 -1.58 14.10
CA THR A 51 -17.11 -2.30 13.94
C THR A 51 -16.99 -3.76 14.31
N VAL A 52 -16.02 -4.49 13.76
CA VAL A 52 -15.90 -5.95 13.92
C VAL A 52 -15.41 -6.31 15.32
N MET A 53 -14.56 -5.48 15.91
CA MET A 53 -14.05 -5.67 17.27
C MET A 53 -14.92 -5.04 18.36
N SER A 54 -16.10 -4.53 18.01
CA SER A 54 -17.03 -4.02 19.01
C SER A 54 -17.54 -5.14 19.93
N ASP A 55 -17.47 -4.90 21.25
CA ASP A 55 -18.06 -5.78 22.29
C ASP A 55 -19.58 -5.96 22.15
N LYS A 56 -20.24 -5.15 21.32
CA LYS A 56 -21.68 -5.22 21.05
C LYS A 56 -22.06 -6.36 20.09
N LEU A 57 -21.10 -6.98 19.40
CA LEU A 57 -21.35 -8.08 18.48
C LEU A 57 -21.29 -9.43 19.19
N SER A 58 -22.28 -10.28 18.93
CA SER A 58 -22.20 -11.70 19.27
C SER A 58 -21.11 -12.38 18.44
N ASN A 59 -20.56 -13.48 18.94
CA ASN A 59 -19.51 -14.22 18.26
C ASN A 59 -19.92 -14.67 16.85
N GLU A 60 -21.12 -15.23 16.69
CA GLU A 60 -21.64 -15.64 15.37
C GLU A 60 -21.71 -14.46 14.38
N ARG A 61 -22.15 -13.29 14.84
CA ARG A 61 -22.20 -12.09 13.99
C ARG A 61 -20.81 -11.57 13.66
N ARG A 62 -19.88 -11.63 14.62
CA ARG A 62 -18.48 -11.26 14.40
C ARG A 62 -17.85 -12.16 13.35
N GLU A 63 -17.99 -13.48 13.45
CA GLU A 63 -17.49 -14.43 12.46
C GLU A 63 -18.07 -14.18 11.07
N HIS A 64 -19.38 -13.95 10.98
CA HIS A 64 -20.01 -13.60 9.71
C HIS A 64 -19.45 -12.29 9.12
N MET A 65 -19.28 -11.26 9.95
CA MET A 65 -18.68 -10.00 9.53
C MET A 65 -17.22 -10.16 9.11
N LEU A 66 -16.43 -10.96 9.82
CA LEU A 66 -15.06 -11.31 9.45
C LEU A 66 -15.00 -11.94 8.06
N SER A 67 -15.93 -12.85 7.75
CA SER A 67 -16.02 -13.47 6.41
C SER A 67 -16.34 -12.44 5.33
N LEU A 68 -17.36 -11.60 5.53
CA LEU A 68 -17.73 -10.56 4.56
C LEU A 68 -16.60 -9.55 4.35
N PHE A 69 -15.88 -9.24 5.42
CA PHE A 69 -14.75 -8.33 5.40
C PHE A 69 -13.59 -8.90 4.61
N LYS A 70 -13.20 -10.15 4.89
CA LYS A 70 -12.21 -10.91 4.12
C LYS A 70 -12.53 -10.87 2.63
N ASP A 71 -13.76 -11.23 2.26
CA ASP A 71 -14.20 -11.28 0.86
C ASP A 71 -14.13 -9.90 0.18
N SER A 72 -14.48 -8.84 0.91
CA SER A 72 -14.39 -7.46 0.43
C SER A 72 -12.94 -7.02 0.19
N ILE A 73 -12.00 -7.40 1.05
CA ILE A 73 -10.57 -7.12 0.83
C ILE A 73 -10.05 -7.91 -0.37
N VAL A 74 -10.38 -9.20 -0.48
CA VAL A 74 -9.96 -10.03 -1.62
C VAL A 74 -10.43 -9.41 -2.94
N ASP A 75 -11.69 -8.99 -3.04
CA ASP A 75 -12.23 -8.30 -4.24
C ASP A 75 -11.46 -7.02 -4.58
N VAL A 76 -11.06 -6.24 -3.56
CA VAL A 76 -10.27 -5.02 -3.77
C VAL A 76 -8.86 -5.36 -4.27
N ILE A 77 -8.19 -6.32 -3.64
CA ILE A 77 -6.85 -6.79 -4.02
C ILE A 77 -6.85 -7.32 -5.46
N ASP A 78 -7.86 -8.09 -5.84
CA ASP A 78 -7.97 -8.69 -7.18
C ASP A 78 -8.18 -7.65 -8.29
N ARG A 79 -8.65 -6.45 -7.95
CA ARG A 79 -8.83 -5.34 -8.90
C ARG A 79 -7.65 -4.38 -8.96
N MET A 80 -6.73 -4.42 -8.01
CA MET A 80 -5.55 -3.56 -8.00
C MET A 80 -4.56 -3.95 -9.10
N THR A 81 -3.73 -3.01 -9.52
CA THR A 81 -2.53 -3.26 -10.31
C THR A 81 -1.39 -3.79 -9.42
N GLU A 82 -0.37 -4.41 -10.01
CA GLU A 82 0.79 -4.87 -9.22
C GLU A 82 1.55 -3.73 -8.54
N ASP A 83 1.64 -2.56 -9.19
CA ASP A 83 2.23 -1.35 -8.60
C ASP A 83 1.48 -0.88 -7.35
N GLU A 84 0.14 -0.90 -7.39
CA GLU A 84 -0.71 -0.55 -6.24
C GLU A 84 -0.56 -1.59 -5.12
N LEU A 85 -0.57 -2.89 -5.46
CA LEU A 85 -0.38 -3.96 -4.49
C LEU A 85 1.00 -3.90 -3.83
N ALA A 86 2.06 -3.56 -4.57
CA ALA A 86 3.40 -3.40 -4.01
C ALA A 86 3.46 -2.26 -2.99
N ARG A 87 2.80 -1.13 -3.27
CA ARG A 87 2.71 0.02 -2.34
C ARG A 87 1.96 -0.34 -1.07
N VAL A 88 0.75 -0.89 -1.21
CA VAL A 88 -0.07 -1.27 -0.07
C VAL A 88 0.65 -2.30 0.80
N ARG A 89 1.30 -3.32 0.20
CA ARG A 89 2.08 -4.32 0.93
C ARG A 89 3.20 -3.73 1.78
N ALA A 90 3.83 -2.64 1.34
CA ALA A 90 4.90 -1.98 2.07
C ALA A 90 4.39 -1.13 3.25
N GLU A 91 3.15 -0.65 3.18
CA GLU A 91 2.62 0.37 4.10
C GLU A 91 1.53 -0.16 5.03
N THR A 92 0.91 -1.29 4.70
CA THR A 92 -0.31 -1.78 5.34
C THR A 92 -0.13 -3.18 5.90
N SER A 93 -0.54 -3.37 7.16
CA SER A 93 -0.72 -4.68 7.78
C SER A 93 -2.21 -4.98 7.86
N PHE A 94 -2.58 -6.25 7.68
CA PHE A 94 -3.96 -6.67 7.85
C PHE A 94 -4.25 -7.10 9.27
N PRO A 95 -5.53 -7.02 9.70
CA PRO A 95 -5.92 -7.53 11.00
C PRO A 95 -5.64 -9.03 11.15
N GLY A 96 -5.09 -9.43 12.29
CA GLY A 96 -4.64 -10.81 12.53
C GLY A 96 -5.79 -11.82 12.65
N GLU A 97 -7.01 -11.36 12.94
CA GLU A 97 -8.19 -12.22 13.04
C GLU A 97 -8.60 -12.80 11.68
N LEU A 98 -8.10 -12.23 10.59
CA LEU A 98 -8.29 -12.83 9.26
C LEU A 98 -7.41 -14.07 9.04
N ASP A 99 -6.36 -14.28 9.85
CA ASP A 99 -5.50 -15.46 9.77
C ASP A 99 -6.23 -16.76 10.16
N GLN A 100 -7.44 -16.66 10.74
CA GLN A 100 -8.30 -17.81 11.01
C GLN A 100 -8.86 -18.45 9.72
N PHE A 101 -8.87 -17.71 8.60
CA PHE A 101 -9.35 -18.21 7.32
C PHE A 101 -8.21 -18.88 6.55
N GLU A 102 -8.37 -20.14 6.17
CA GLU A 102 -7.33 -20.92 5.48
C GLU A 102 -6.93 -20.30 4.13
N ASP A 103 -7.85 -19.63 3.45
CA ASP A 103 -7.64 -18.97 2.17
C ASP A 103 -7.04 -17.55 2.30
N TRP A 104 -6.69 -17.12 3.52
CA TRP A 104 -6.14 -15.80 3.79
C TRP A 104 -4.62 -15.82 4.08
N PRO A 105 -3.85 -14.82 3.61
CA PRO A 105 -4.21 -13.82 2.60
C PRO A 105 -4.32 -14.41 1.17
N PRO A 106 -4.99 -13.72 0.23
CA PRO A 106 -5.18 -14.21 -1.13
C PRO A 106 -3.84 -14.43 -1.85
N GLN A 107 -3.79 -15.40 -2.77
CA GLN A 107 -2.56 -15.80 -3.46
C GLN A 107 -1.83 -14.63 -4.13
N ARG A 108 -2.60 -13.68 -4.68
CA ARG A 108 -2.06 -12.48 -5.32
C ARG A 108 -1.30 -11.58 -4.35
N TRP A 109 -1.75 -11.50 -3.10
CA TRP A 109 -1.03 -10.82 -2.02
C TRP A 109 0.31 -11.48 -1.72
N ARG A 110 0.36 -12.82 -1.74
CA ARG A 110 1.60 -13.60 -1.48
C ARG A 110 2.61 -13.51 -2.62
N SER A 111 2.15 -13.44 -3.87
CA SER A 111 2.96 -13.65 -5.08
C SER A 111 3.91 -12.50 -5.45
N GLY A 112 3.76 -11.30 -4.86
CA GLY A 112 4.60 -10.14 -5.16
C GLY A 112 5.77 -9.92 -4.19
N GLY A 113 6.01 -10.85 -3.27
CA GLY A 113 7.22 -10.89 -2.46
C GLY A 113 8.35 -11.61 -3.19
N THR A 114 8.98 -10.97 -4.17
CA THR A 114 10.32 -11.41 -4.61
C THR A 114 11.27 -11.30 -3.42
N GLY A 115 11.92 -12.42 -3.11
CA GLY A 115 12.50 -12.70 -1.80
C GLY A 115 13.62 -11.77 -1.36
N ASP A 116 13.50 -11.27 -0.13
CA ASP A 116 14.61 -11.10 0.81
C ASP A 116 14.03 -10.84 2.21
N ALA A 117 13.61 -11.92 2.88
CA ALA A 117 13.36 -11.92 4.32
C ALA A 117 13.37 -13.35 4.88
N MET A 118 14.36 -14.17 4.49
CA MET A 118 14.90 -15.15 5.42
C MET A 118 15.84 -14.37 6.35
N GLY A 119 15.41 -14.11 7.57
CA GLY A 119 16.21 -13.34 8.51
C GLY A 119 15.59 -13.24 9.90
N GLY A 120 15.63 -14.35 10.64
CA GLY A 120 15.74 -14.34 12.10
C GLY A 120 14.53 -13.86 12.88
N ARG A 121 13.75 -14.82 13.40
CA ARG A 121 13.26 -14.69 14.77
C ARG A 121 13.99 -15.74 15.62
N SER A 122 14.63 -15.20 16.66
CA SER A 122 15.49 -15.79 17.66
C SER A 122 14.86 -16.93 18.45
#